data_AF-A0A2V8H829-F1
#
_entry.id   AF-A0A2V8H829-F1
#
_cell.length_a   1.000
_cell.length_b   1.000
_cell.length_c   1.000
_cell.angle_alpha   90.00
_cell.angle_beta   90.00
_cell.angle_gamma   90.00
#
_symmetry.space_group_name_H-M   'P 1'
#
loop_
_entity.id
_entity.type
_entity.pdbx_description
1 polymer ?
#
loop_
_entity_poly.entity_id
_entity_poly.type
_entity_poly.pdbx_seq_one_letter_code
_entity_poly.pdbx_strand_id
1 'polypeptide(L)'
;MSYLVRRADIAADRGAILEVWRQSLPSANADHYRWVYEQNPLGPVSTWVLESTEQDAVIGVATVLPRMLSGFGRTWRAGVTIDFAVSHTAWQGD
;
A
#
# COMPACT_ATOMS: atom_id res chain seq x y z
N MET A 1 -7.82 9.50 -19.46
CA MET A 1 -7.26 8.51 -18.51
C MET A 1 -5.78 8.21 -18.78
N SER A 2 -4.92 8.86 -18.01
CA SER A 2 -3.50 8.54 -17.89
C SER A 2 -3.22 8.23 -16.43
N TYR A 3 -2.38 7.22 -16.20
CA TYR A 3 -2.04 6.73 -14.87
C TYR A 3 -0.54 6.67 -14.70
N LEU A 4 -0.07 7.02 -13.50
CA LEU A 4 1.34 6.93 -13.12
C LEU A 4 1.48 6.03 -11.90
N VAL A 5 2.50 5.19 -11.88
CA VAL A 5 2.92 4.50 -10.67
C VAL A 5 4.19 5.15 -10.18
N ARG A 6 4.21 5.54 -8.89
CA ARG A 6 5.41 6.05 -8.23
C ARG A 6 5.62 5.38 -6.89
N ARG A 7 6.86 5.42 -6.41
CA ARG A 7 7.15 5.04 -5.03
C ARG A 7 6.46 6.02 -4.09
N ALA A 8 5.85 5.51 -3.04
CA ALA A 8 5.19 6.32 -2.03
C ALA A 8 6.22 6.99 -1.13
N ASP A 9 5.95 8.25 -0.76
CA ASP A 9 6.47 8.85 0.46
C ASP A 9 5.49 8.47 1.57
N ILE A 10 5.91 7.57 2.45
CA ILE A 10 5.02 7.02 3.48
C ILE A 10 4.40 8.14 4.33
N ALA A 11 5.19 9.12 4.76
CA ALA A 11 4.67 10.17 5.63
C ALA A 11 3.71 11.11 4.87
N ALA A 12 4.10 11.55 3.67
CA ALA A 12 3.30 12.48 2.89
C ALA A 12 2.03 11.84 2.29
N ASP A 13 2.10 10.58 1.87
CA ASP A 13 0.99 9.86 1.22
C ASP A 13 0.03 9.18 2.21
N ARG A 14 0.29 9.24 3.53
CA ARG A 14 -0.51 8.55 4.56
C ARG A 14 -2.01 8.78 4.42
N GLY A 15 -2.42 10.03 4.23
CA GLY A 15 -3.84 10.38 4.10
C GLY A 15 -4.48 9.73 2.87
N ALA A 16 -3.78 9.75 1.74
CA ALA A 16 -4.27 9.21 0.49
C ALA A 16 -4.32 7.66 0.50
N ILE A 17 -3.32 7.00 1.09
CA ILE A 17 -3.31 5.54 1.28
C ILE A 17 -4.49 5.10 2.15
N LEU A 18 -4.72 5.78 3.27
CA LEU A 18 -5.85 5.48 4.16
C LEU A 18 -7.20 5.68 3.47
N GLU A 19 -7.31 6.68 2.59
CA GLU A 19 -8.54 6.90 1.81
C GLU A 19 -8.78 5.78 0.79
N VAL A 20 -7.75 5.32 0.07
CA VAL A 20 -7.86 4.16 -0.82
C VAL A 20 -8.28 2.91 -0.04
N TRP A 21 -7.72 2.67 1.13
CA TRP A 21 -8.11 1.54 1.98
C TRP A 21 -9.54 1.66 2.48
N ARG A 22 -9.96 2.85 2.94
CA ARG A 22 -11.33 3.08 3.38
C ARG A 22 -12.35 2.68 2.30
N GLN A 23 -12.01 2.90 1.04
CA GLN A 23 -12.86 2.57 -0.10
C GLN A 23 -12.77 1.09 -0.49
N SER A 24 -11.58 0.48 -0.50
CA SER A 24 -11.37 -0.82 -1.14
C SER A 24 -10.84 -1.94 -0.24
N LEU A 25 -10.40 -1.62 0.98
CA LEU A 25 -9.91 -2.55 2.01
C LEU A 25 -10.42 -2.13 3.41
N PRO A 26 -11.73 -2.22 3.70
CA PRO A 26 -12.31 -1.67 4.93
C PRO A 26 -11.82 -2.34 6.23
N SER A 27 -11.17 -3.50 6.14
CA SER A 27 -10.51 -4.15 7.28
C SER A 27 -9.16 -3.52 7.65
N ALA A 28 -8.56 -2.73 6.77
CA ALA A 28 -7.34 -1.96 7.03
C ALA A 28 -7.71 -0.56 7.53
N ASN A 29 -7.09 -0.13 8.63
CA ASN A 29 -7.40 1.13 9.30
C ASN A 29 -6.13 1.85 9.77
N ALA A 30 -6.30 2.98 10.48
CA ALA A 30 -5.18 3.78 10.96
C ALA A 30 -4.23 3.03 11.92
N ASP A 31 -4.75 2.08 12.72
CA ASP A 31 -3.91 1.27 13.59
C ASP A 31 -3.10 0.23 12.79
N HIS A 32 -3.71 -0.36 11.75
CA HIS A 32 -3.00 -1.20 10.80
C HIS A 32 -1.87 -0.43 10.11
N TYR A 33 -2.15 0.80 9.66
CA TYR A 33 -1.14 1.67 9.06
C TYR A 33 0.02 1.92 10.01
N ARG A 34 -0.25 2.33 11.25
CA ARG A 34 0.79 2.57 12.26
C ARG A 34 1.65 1.32 12.48
N TRP A 35 1.02 0.16 12.61
CA TRP A 35 1.76 -1.09 12.84
C TRP A 35 2.62 -1.51 11.64
N VAL A 36 2.09 -1.45 10.41
CA VAL A 36 2.77 -1.88 9.18
C VAL A 36 3.81 -0.87 8.69
N TYR A 37 3.45 0.41 8.62
CA TYR A 37 4.23 1.43 7.90
C TYR A 37 5.19 2.17 8.82
N GLU A 38 4.80 2.40 10.08
CA GLU A 38 5.56 3.24 11.01
C GLU A 38 6.35 2.42 12.03
N GLN A 39 5.80 1.28 12.48
CA GLN A 39 6.30 0.51 13.63
C GLN A 39 6.75 -0.90 13.29
N ASN A 40 6.93 -1.24 12.01
CA ASN A 40 7.32 -2.59 11.63
C ASN A 40 8.72 -2.94 12.18
N PRO A 41 8.83 -3.96 13.05
CA PRO A 41 10.10 -4.34 13.68
C PRO A 41 11.15 -4.85 12.67
N LEU A 42 10.73 -5.24 11.47
CA LEU A 42 11.63 -5.71 10.41
C LEU A 42 12.05 -4.60 9.44
N GLY A 43 11.71 -3.34 9.75
CA GLY A 43 12.08 -2.16 8.98
C GLY A 43 10.98 -1.66 8.06
N PRO A 44 11.26 -0.59 7.28
CA PRO A 44 10.26 0.07 6.46
C PRO A 44 9.72 -0.85 5.37
N VAL A 45 8.46 -0.62 5.00
CA VAL A 45 7.83 -1.25 3.84
C VAL A 45 8.27 -0.58 2.54
N SER A 46 8.18 -1.32 1.44
CA SER A 46 8.28 -0.74 0.10
C SER A 46 6.89 -0.61 -0.48
N THR A 47 6.44 0.63 -0.68
CA THR A 47 5.09 0.94 -1.15
C THR A 47 5.14 1.75 -2.43
N TRP A 48 4.19 1.46 -3.32
CA TRP A 48 3.90 2.21 -4.53
C TRP A 48 2.45 2.66 -4.51
N VAL A 49 2.21 3.85 -5.07
CA VAL A 49 0.89 4.39 -5.28
C VAL A 49 0.61 4.49 -6.78
N LEU A 50 -0.65 4.26 -7.13
CA LEU A 50 -1.20 4.51 -8.45
C LEU A 50 -1.88 5.89 -8.43
N GLU A 51 -1.47 6.77 -9.33
CA GLU A 51 -2.01 8.11 -9.48
C GLU A 51 -2.82 8.22 -10.77
N SER A 52 -3.97 8.89 -10.68
CA SER A 52 -4.73 9.35 -11.84
C SER A 52 -4.32 10.78 -12.14
N THR A 53 -3.72 11.03 -13.30
CA THR A 53 -3.32 12.39 -13.69
C THR A 53 -4.52 13.29 -14.00
N GLU A 54 -5.69 12.68 -14.24
CA GLU A 54 -6.93 13.38 -14.57
C GLU A 54 -7.66 13.82 -13.31
N GLN A 55 -7.65 13.00 -12.26
CA GLN A 55 -8.26 13.29 -10.96
C GLN A 55 -7.30 14.00 -10.00
N ASP A 56 -6.02 14.12 -10.39
CA ASP A 56 -4.92 14.60 -9.56
C ASP A 56 -4.91 13.94 -8.16
N ALA A 57 -5.06 12.62 -8.16
CA ALA A 57 -5.30 11.85 -6.95
C ALA A 57 -4.61 10.48 -6.98
N VAL A 58 -4.17 10.03 -5.80
CA VAL A 58 -3.81 8.63 -5.57
C VAL A 58 -5.07 7.80 -5.50
N ILE A 59 -5.16 6.80 -6.37
CA ILE A 59 -6.31 5.92 -6.55
C ILE A 59 -5.97 4.45 -6.32
N GLY A 60 -4.72 4.12 -5.98
CA GLY A 60 -4.33 2.75 -5.69
C GLY A 60 -3.05 2.67 -4.88
N VAL A 61 -2.83 1.50 -4.29
CA VAL A 61 -1.69 1.22 -3.42
C VAL A 61 -1.28 -0.24 -3.57
N ALA A 62 0.03 -0.49 -3.46
CA ALA A 62 0.62 -1.82 -3.41
C ALA A 62 1.85 -1.80 -2.49
N THR A 63 1.93 -2.74 -1.56
CA THR A 63 2.97 -2.74 -0.53
C THR A 63 3.68 -4.08 -0.40
N VAL A 64 4.98 -4.03 -0.14
CA VAL A 64 5.81 -5.18 0.19
C VAL A 64 6.32 -5.01 1.62
N LEU A 65 5.82 -5.88 2.51
CA LEU A 65 6.19 -5.96 3.93
C LEU A 65 7.41 -6.87 4.11
N PRO A 66 8.52 -6.42 4.72
CA PRO A 66 9.62 -7.31 5.04
C PRO A 66 9.20 -8.32 6.13
N ARG A 67 9.50 -9.60 5.91
CA ARG A 67 9.26 -10.71 6.85
C ARG A 67 10.43 -11.67 6.91
N MET A 68 10.62 -12.31 8.06
CA MET A 68 11.46 -13.50 8.18
C MET A 68 10.58 -14.73 7.96
N LEU A 69 10.95 -15.58 7.01
CA LEU A 69 10.27 -16.83 6.70
C LEU A 69 11.21 -18.00 7.00
N SER A 70 10.69 -19.08 7.59
CA SER A 70 11.47 -20.29 7.89
C SER A 70 10.86 -21.50 7.19
N GLY A 71 11.70 -22.37 6.66
CA GLY A 71 11.34 -23.53 5.85
C GLY A 71 12.60 -24.23 5.35
N PHE A 72 12.52 -25.44 4.80
CA PHE A 72 13.68 -26.20 4.27
C PHE A 72 14.97 -26.14 5.13
N GLY A 73 14.83 -26.12 6.47
CA GLY A 73 15.95 -26.01 7.41
C GLY A 73 16.69 -24.66 7.42
N ARG A 74 16.12 -23.59 6.85
CA ARG A 74 16.74 -22.26 6.74
C ARG A 74 15.73 -21.14 7.05
N THR A 75 16.27 -19.94 7.25
CA THR A 75 15.49 -18.71 7.46
C THR A 75 15.87 -17.68 6.40
N TRP A 76 14.88 -17.09 5.74
CA TRP A 76 15.04 -16.09 4.69
C TRP A 76 14.42 -14.76 5.10
N ARG A 77 15.07 -13.68 4.68
CA ARG A 77 14.44 -12.36 4.65
C ARG A 77 13.70 -12.23 3.32
N ALA A 78 12.39 -12.10 3.37
CA ALA A 78 11.51 -12.05 2.19
C ALA A 78 10.59 -10.82 2.26
N GLY A 79 9.99 -10.47 1.11
CA GLY A 79 8.90 -9.51 1.03
C GLY A 79 7.57 -10.24 0.89
N VAL A 80 6.58 -9.89 1.72
CA VAL A 80 5.20 -10.33 1.58
C VAL A 80 4.41 -9.19 0.97
N THR A 81 3.78 -9.43 -0.18
CA THR A 81 2.89 -8.45 -0.82
C THR A 81 1.61 -8.33 0.01
N ILE A 82 1.31 -7.11 0.45
CA ILE A 82 0.14 -6.73 1.23
C ILE A 82 -0.47 -5.45 0.64
N ASP A 83 -1.62 -5.04 1.16
CA ASP A 83 -2.28 -3.76 0.86
C ASP A 83 -2.36 -3.47 -0.65
N PHE A 84 -2.81 -4.45 -1.42
CA PHE A 84 -3.02 -4.30 -2.85
C PHE A 84 -4.46 -3.87 -3.11
N ALA A 85 -4.65 -2.60 -3.47
CA ALA A 85 -5.98 -2.02 -3.65
C ALA A 85 -6.01 -0.95 -4.73
N VAL A 86 -7.15 -0.87 -5.43
CA VAL A 86 -7.51 0.23 -6.33
C VAL A 86 -8.87 0.74 -5.88
N SER A 87 -9.02 2.05 -5.77
CA SER A 87 -10.28 2.73 -5.50
C SER A 87 -11.32 2.35 -6.56
N HIS A 88 -12.45 1.82 -6.11
CA HIS A 88 -13.56 1.50 -7.01
C HIS A 88 -14.33 2.75 -7.46
N THR A 89 -14.19 3.88 -6.75
CA THR A 89 -14.74 5.18 -7.17
C THR A 89 -13.91 5.85 -8.27
N ALA A 90 -12.68 5.38 -8.51
CA ALA A 90 -11.85 5.83 -9.62
C ALA A 90 -12.28 5.23 -10.98
N TRP A 91 -13.09 4.16 -10.96
CA TRP A 91 -13.67 3.56 -12.16
C TRP A 91 -14.93 4.31 -12.59
N GLN A 92 -14.81 5.13 -13.63
CA GLN A 92 -15.92 5.79 -14.31
C GLN A 92 -16.21 5.10 -15.65
N GLY A 93 -16.52 3.80 -15.62
CA GLY A 93 -16.98 3.09 -16.81
C GLY A 93 -18.48 3.28 -17.02
N ASP A 94 -18.90 3.49 -18.27
CA ASP A 94 -20.27 3.23 -18.76
C ASP A 94 -20.61 1.73 -18.69
#